data_AF-A0A147JZV9-F1
#
_entry.id   AF-A0A147JZV9-F1
#
_cell.length_a   1.000
_cell.length_b   1.000
_cell.length_c   1.000
_cell.angle_alpha   90.00
_cell.angle_beta   90.00
_cell.angle_gamma   90.00
#
_symmetry.space_group_name_H-M   'P 1'
#
loop_
_entity.id
_entity.type
_entity.pdbx_description
1 polymer ?
#
loop_
_entity_poly.entity_id
_entity_poly.type
_entity_poly.pdbx_seq_one_letter_code
_entity_poly.pdbx_strand_id
1 'polypeptide(L)'
;MRYSEDYHDYVFKNGKLLGKFEEMYKFSKETPWHQDKTAQELFSNIDITILSQQKYNTILDVGCGLGYFTNRLYMELKNAGG
;
A
#
# COMPACT_ATOMS: atom_id res chain seq x y z
N MET A 1 -6.88 20.68 18.14
CA MET A 1 -6.50 19.27 18.35
C MET A 1 -5.05 19.11 18.00
N ARG A 2 -4.26 18.37 18.80
CA ARG A 2 -2.90 17.99 18.42
C ARG A 2 -2.99 16.66 17.66
N TYR A 3 -2.62 16.67 16.39
CA TYR A 3 -2.54 15.47 15.57
C TYR A 3 -1.35 14.61 16.03
N SER A 4 -1.50 13.28 15.99
CA SER A 4 -0.38 12.37 16.26
C SER A 4 0.49 12.26 15.01
N GLU A 5 1.80 12.20 15.19
CA GLU A 5 2.72 11.95 14.07
C GLU A 5 2.85 10.45 13.75
N ASP A 6 2.48 9.58 14.69
CA ASP A 6 2.49 8.13 14.55
C ASP A 6 1.14 7.65 13.97
N TYR A 7 1.19 6.95 12.84
CA TYR A 7 0.00 6.43 12.17
C TYR A 7 -0.75 5.40 13.03
N HIS A 8 -0.06 4.65 13.89
CA HIS A 8 -0.68 3.63 14.75
C HIS A 8 -1.79 4.21 15.62
N ASP A 9 -1.58 5.45 16.06
CA ASP A 9 -2.44 6.20 16.97
C ASP A 9 -3.80 6.58 16.35
N TYR A 10 -3.92 6.53 15.03
CA TYR A 10 -5.17 6.74 14.28
C TYR A 10 -5.94 5.42 14.07
N VAL A 11 -5.25 4.29 14.10
CA VAL A 11 -5.85 2.97 13.92
C VAL A 11 -6.26 2.40 15.27
N PHE A 12 -5.33 2.35 16.23
CA PHE A 12 -5.57 1.85 17.58
C PHE A 12 -5.02 2.82 18.63
N LYS A 13 -5.81 3.08 19.67
CA LYS A 13 -5.36 3.86 20.83
C LYS A 13 -5.93 3.27 22.10
N ASN A 14 -5.07 3.04 23.10
CA ASN A 14 -5.44 2.44 24.39
C ASN A 14 -6.24 1.12 24.24
N GLY A 15 -5.81 0.25 23.31
CA GLY A 15 -6.44 -1.04 23.05
C GLY A 15 -7.79 -0.97 22.33
N LYS A 16 -8.22 0.21 21.85
CA LYS A 16 -9.47 0.39 21.10
C LYS A 16 -9.19 0.72 19.65
N LEU A 17 -9.95 0.12 18.74
CA LEU A 17 -9.98 0.51 17.33
C LEU A 17 -10.60 1.91 17.20
N LEU A 18 -9.85 2.84 16.63
CA LEU A 18 -10.34 4.16 16.25
C LEU A 18 -10.74 4.22 14.77
N GLY A 19 -9.97 3.55 13.89
CA GLY A 19 -10.28 3.45 12.46
C GLY A 19 -10.26 4.78 11.69
N LYS A 20 -9.44 5.75 12.10
CA LYS A 20 -9.36 7.09 11.49
C LYS A 20 -8.40 7.13 10.30
N PHE A 21 -8.72 6.36 9.26
CA PHE A 21 -7.80 6.13 8.14
C PHE A 21 -7.55 7.40 7.30
N GLU A 22 -8.57 8.25 7.13
CA GLU A 22 -8.44 9.51 6.40
C GLU A 22 -7.47 10.47 7.09
N GLU A 23 -7.63 10.67 8.41
CA GLU A 23 -6.69 11.48 9.18
C GLU A 23 -5.30 10.86 9.24
N MET A 24 -5.22 9.53 9.36
CA MET A 24 -3.96 8.79 9.32
C MET A 24 -3.17 9.11 8.04
N TYR A 25 -3.79 8.96 6.87
CA TYR A 25 -3.10 9.24 5.61
C TYR A 25 -2.73 10.71 5.43
N LYS A 26 -3.47 11.65 6.04
CA LYS A 26 -3.23 13.09 5.90
C LYS A 26 -2.17 13.64 6.85
N PHE A 27 -2.10 13.11 8.08
CA PHE A 27 -1.34 13.75 9.17
C PHE A 27 -0.21 12.89 9.74
N SER A 28 -0.10 11.62 9.35
CA SER A 28 1.06 10.81 9.75
C SER A 28 2.33 11.39 9.17
N LYS A 29 3.40 11.40 9.96
CA LYS A 29 4.70 11.92 9.54
C LYS A 29 5.34 11.05 8.46
N GLU A 30 5.12 9.75 8.55
CA GLU A 30 5.57 8.77 7.58
C GLU A 30 4.38 8.09 6.92
N THR A 31 4.61 7.54 5.72
CA THR A 31 3.62 6.75 5.01
C THR A 31 3.21 5.55 5.87
N PRO A 32 1.92 5.39 6.24
CA PRO A 32 1.47 4.30 7.10
C PRO A 32 1.87 2.92 6.54
N TRP A 33 2.34 2.04 7.42
CA TRP A 33 2.91 0.71 7.09
C TRP A 33 4.07 0.74 6.08
N HIS A 34 4.70 1.90 5.86
CA HIS A 34 5.77 2.11 4.88
C HIS A 34 5.41 1.58 3.47
N GLN A 35 4.14 1.68 3.09
CA GLN A 35 3.62 1.17 1.79
C GLN A 35 4.36 1.73 0.56
N ASP A 36 4.99 2.91 0.69
CA ASP A 36 5.85 3.53 -0.31
C ASP A 36 7.18 2.78 -0.50
N LYS A 37 7.75 2.27 0.60
CA LYS A 37 9.00 1.49 0.59
C LYS A 37 8.74 0.02 0.27
N THR A 38 7.76 -0.59 0.93
CA THR A 38 7.43 -2.02 0.79
C THR A 38 7.01 -2.38 -0.63
N ALA A 39 6.35 -1.47 -1.35
CA ALA A 39 6.05 -1.64 -2.78
C ALA A 39 7.29 -1.86 -3.67
N GLN A 40 8.50 -1.54 -3.18
CA GLN A 40 9.78 -1.72 -3.88
C GLN A 40 10.67 -2.82 -3.28
N GLU A 41 10.21 -3.49 -2.22
CA GLU A 41 10.98 -4.55 -1.57
C GLU A 41 10.97 -5.87 -2.37
N LEU A 42 11.81 -6.81 -1.94
CA LEU A 42 12.05 -8.06 -2.67
C LEU A 42 10.77 -8.87 -2.91
N PHE A 43 9.85 -8.94 -1.95
CA PHE A 43 8.59 -9.68 -2.13
C PHE A 43 7.74 -9.07 -3.25
N SER A 44 7.66 -7.73 -3.33
CA SER A 44 6.96 -7.04 -4.42
C SER A 44 7.57 -7.37 -5.79
N ASN A 45 8.90 -7.52 -5.86
CA ASN A 45 9.58 -7.95 -7.09
C ASN A 45 9.25 -9.41 -7.46
N ILE A 46 9.19 -10.30 -6.47
CA ILE A 46 8.82 -11.70 -6.66
C ILE A 46 7.38 -11.80 -7.17
N ASP A 47 6.45 -11.06 -6.57
CA ASP A 47 5.04 -11.03 -6.97
C ASP A 47 4.89 -10.56 -8.42
N ILE A 48 5.52 -9.45 -8.81
CA ILE A 48 5.53 -8.95 -10.19
C ILE A 48 6.15 -9.97 -11.15
N THR A 49 7.22 -10.65 -10.75
CA THR A 49 7.88 -11.66 -11.56
C THR A 49 6.96 -12.85 -11.82
N ILE A 50 6.23 -13.31 -10.80
CA ILE A 50 5.24 -14.40 -10.95
C ILE A 50 4.09 -13.94 -11.84
N LEU A 51 3.56 -12.73 -11.60
CA LEU A 51 2.44 -12.20 -12.36
C LEU A 51 2.77 -11.94 -13.83
N SER A 52 4.01 -11.55 -14.15
CA SER A 52 4.44 -11.30 -15.53
C SER A 52 4.63 -12.57 -16.38
N GLN A 53 4.64 -13.77 -15.76
CA GLN A 53 4.75 -15.04 -16.50
C GLN A 53 3.48 -15.42 -17.25
N GLN A 54 2.34 -14.78 -16.94
CA GLN A 54 1.05 -15.07 -17.55
C GLN A 54 0.33 -13.76 -17.90
N LYS A 55 -0.61 -13.83 -18.84
CA LYS A 55 -1.47 -12.68 -19.15
C LYS A 55 -2.73 -12.74 -18.29
N TYR A 56 -2.82 -11.83 -17.32
CA TYR A 56 -4.02 -11.61 -16.54
C TYR A 56 -4.79 -10.39 -17.07
N ASN A 57 -6.09 -10.55 -17.32
CA ASN A 57 -6.94 -9.45 -17.77
C ASN A 57 -7.24 -8.45 -16.64
N THR A 58 -7.25 -8.93 -15.38
CA THR A 58 -7.61 -8.14 -14.21
C THR A 58 -6.78 -8.61 -13.01
N ILE A 59 -6.30 -7.66 -12.22
CA ILE A 59 -5.61 -7.89 -10.94
C ILE A 59 -6.32 -7.07 -9.87
N LEU A 60 -6.58 -7.68 -8.70
CA LEU A 60 -7.18 -7.04 -7.53
C LEU A 60 -6.16 -6.97 -6.39
N ASP A 61 -5.86 -5.77 -5.92
CA ASP A 61 -4.99 -5.50 -4.77
C ASP A 61 -5.86 -5.15 -3.55
N VAL A 62 -5.97 -6.08 -2.60
CA VAL A 62 -6.86 -5.95 -1.42
C VAL A 62 -6.07 -5.34 -0.26
N GLY A 63 -6.58 -4.25 0.30
CA GLY A 63 -5.85 -3.50 1.33
C GLY A 63 -4.73 -2.62 0.73
N CYS A 64 -4.93 -2.15 -0.50
CA CYS A 64 -3.93 -1.40 -1.27
C CYS A 64 -3.52 -0.03 -0.67
N GLY A 65 -4.24 0.46 0.34
CA GLY A 65 -3.95 1.73 1.01
C GLY A 65 -3.96 2.91 0.05
N LEU A 66 -2.83 3.62 -0.07
CA LEU A 66 -2.62 4.72 -1.01
C LEU A 66 -2.28 4.24 -2.44
N GLY A 67 -2.24 2.92 -2.66
CA GLY A 67 -2.12 2.32 -3.99
C GLY A 67 -0.70 2.28 -4.55
N TYR A 68 0.35 2.37 -3.72
CA TYR A 68 1.75 2.32 -4.19
C TYR A 68 2.05 1.04 -4.97
N PHE A 69 1.68 -0.12 -4.42
CA PHE A 69 1.90 -1.40 -5.09
C PHE A 69 0.93 -1.60 -6.26
N THR A 70 -0.35 -1.25 -6.10
CA THR A 70 -1.33 -1.25 -7.21
C THR A 70 -0.83 -0.46 -8.42
N ASN A 71 -0.29 0.74 -8.20
CA ASN A 71 0.26 1.57 -9.26
C ASN A 71 1.50 0.93 -9.89
N ARG A 72 2.39 0.32 -9.09
CA ARG A 72 3.55 -0.41 -9.61
C ARG A 72 3.13 -1.58 -10.49
N LEU A 73 2.17 -2.40 -10.04
CA LEU A 73 1.59 -3.50 -10.82
C LEU A 73 1.06 -2.99 -12.17
N TYR A 74 0.31 -1.88 -12.17
CA TYR A 74 -0.18 -1.28 -13.40
C TYR A 74 0.95 -0.87 -14.35
N MET A 75 2.01 -0.22 -13.85
CA MET A 75 3.11 0.25 -14.69
C MET A 75 3.97 -0.90 -15.26
N GLU A 76 4.25 -1.91 -14.45
CA GLU A 76 5.16 -3.02 -14.83
C GLU A 76 4.44 -4.03 -15.73
N LEU A 77 3.19 -4.39 -15.41
CA LEU A 77 2.47 -5.45 -16.12
C LEU A 77 1.75 -4.94 -17.38
N LYS A 78 1.44 -3.63 -17.46
CA LYS A 78 0.94 -3.03 -18.71
C LYS A 78 1.98 -3.06 -19.83
N ASN A 79 3.27 -2.92 -19.49
CA ASN A 79 4.35 -2.88 -20.47
C ASN A 79 4.87 -4.27 -20.85
N ALA A 80 4.48 -5.33 -20.14
CA ALA A 80 4.90 -6.71 -20.38
C ALA A 80 4.23 -7.38 -21.60
N GLY A 81 3.60 -6.61 -22.50
CA GLY A 81 3.18 -7.08 -23.83
C GLY A 81 1.76 -7.64 -23.92
N GLY A 82 0.79 -6.97 -23.31
CA GLY A 82 -0.65 -7.14 -23.58
C GLY A 82 -1.14 -6.15 -24.64
#